data_AF-A0A3D0PSV7-F1
#
_entry.id   AF-A0A3D0PSV7-F1
#
_cell.length_a   1.000
_cell.length_b   1.000
_cell.length_c   1.000
_cell.angle_alpha   90.00
_cell.angle_beta   90.00
_cell.angle_gamma   90.00
#
_symmetry.space_group_name_H-M   'P 1'
#
loop_
_entity.id
_entity.type
_entity.pdbx_description
1 polymer ?
#
loop_
_entity_poly.entity_id
_entity_poly.type
_entity_poly.pdbx_seq_one_letter_code
_entity_poly.pdbx_strand_id
1 'polypeptide(L)'
;VLKKMQKAYGRTIPVVHIYSLFQTLGDELPEREYTESEHLKLWANKSIIQFIPEKERENFRDRWKNYQPGLKDENWDAFSQNAKMVTVVWTDDGSPSNEKNILDFNAFNLVVYNEIKSQLSDQ
;
A
#
# COMPACT_ATOMS: atom_id res chain seq x y z
N VAL A 1 -14.02 -17.73 -3.37
CA VAL A 1 -12.87 -17.00 -2.79
C VAL A 1 -13.32 -16.04 -1.68
N LEU A 2 -14.27 -15.14 -1.95
CA LEU A 2 -14.76 -14.11 -1.00
C LEU A 2 -15.05 -14.59 0.44
N LYS A 3 -15.83 -15.66 0.64
CA LYS A 3 -16.13 -16.18 2.00
C LYS A 3 -14.88 -16.58 2.80
N LYS A 4 -13.87 -17.15 2.12
CA LYS A 4 -12.60 -17.53 2.76
C LYS A 4 -11.78 -16.28 3.11
N MET A 5 -11.73 -15.31 2.19
CA MET A 5 -11.05 -14.03 2.42
C MET A 5 -11.67 -13.24 3.57
N GLN A 6 -13.01 -13.18 3.63
CA GLN A 6 -13.70 -12.48 4.71
C GLN A 6 -13.43 -13.11 6.08
N LYS A 7 -13.32 -14.44 6.14
CA LYS A 7 -12.92 -15.15 7.36
C LYS A 7 -11.48 -14.85 7.76
N ALA A 8 -10.57 -14.70 6.80
CA ALA A 8 -9.14 -14.51 7.06
C ALA A 8 -8.75 -13.05 7.34
N TYR A 9 -9.33 -12.09 6.60
CA TYR A 9 -8.92 -10.68 6.58
C TYR A 9 -10.00 -9.71 7.05
N GLY A 10 -11.20 -10.22 7.37
CA GLY A 10 -12.32 -9.40 7.82
C GLY A 10 -13.13 -8.78 6.68
N ARG A 11 -13.78 -7.66 6.97
CA ARG A 11 -14.64 -6.97 6.00
C ARG A 11 -13.80 -6.28 4.94
N THR A 12 -14.39 -6.12 3.76
CA THR A 12 -13.81 -5.29 2.70
C THR A 12 -13.82 -3.83 3.10
N ILE A 13 -13.02 -3.03 2.41
CA ILE A 13 -12.94 -1.58 2.57
C ILE A 13 -13.36 -0.88 1.28
N PRO A 14 -13.90 0.34 1.36
CA PRO A 14 -14.48 1.00 0.19
C PRO A 14 -13.43 1.49 -0.81
N VAL A 15 -12.24 1.89 -0.36
CA VAL A 15 -11.21 2.50 -1.19
C VAL A 15 -9.80 2.07 -0.76
N VAL A 16 -8.91 1.87 -1.74
CA VAL A 16 -7.47 1.68 -1.55
C VAL A 16 -6.69 2.57 -2.51
N HIS A 17 -5.64 3.20 -2.00
CA HIS A 17 -4.64 3.92 -2.79
C HIS A 17 -3.40 3.02 -2.96
N ILE A 18 -3.06 2.69 -4.20
CA ILE A 18 -1.87 1.89 -4.55
C ILE A 18 -0.84 2.80 -5.23
N TYR A 19 0.36 2.80 -4.68
CA TYR A 19 1.49 3.57 -5.19
C TYR A 19 2.39 2.64 -6.01
N SER A 20 2.56 2.96 -7.31
CA SER A 20 3.35 2.13 -8.22
C SER A 20 4.85 2.30 -7.95
N LEU A 21 5.61 1.22 -8.11
CA LEU A 21 7.08 1.27 -8.14
C LEU A 21 7.63 1.56 -9.53
N PHE A 22 6.80 1.36 -10.56
CA PHE A 22 7.18 1.59 -11.95
C PHE A 22 6.51 2.87 -12.43
N GLN A 23 7.35 3.81 -12.86
CA GLN A 23 6.95 5.01 -13.58
C GLN A 23 7.93 5.21 -14.73
N THR A 24 7.40 5.38 -15.93
CA THR A 24 8.21 5.43 -17.15
C THR A 24 8.53 6.86 -17.59
N LEU A 25 7.84 7.89 -17.07
CA LEU A 25 7.83 9.24 -17.68
C LEU A 25 7.75 10.44 -16.69
N GLY A 26 8.17 10.33 -15.43
CA GLY A 26 8.21 11.50 -14.53
C GLY A 26 8.76 11.24 -13.13
N ASP A 27 8.92 12.31 -12.36
CA ASP A 27 9.39 12.33 -10.95
C ASP A 27 8.23 12.45 -9.93
N GLU A 28 6.99 12.22 -10.38
CA GLU A 28 5.78 12.36 -9.56
C GLU A 28 5.45 11.05 -8.85
N LEU A 29 4.94 11.07 -7.63
CA LEU A 29 4.50 9.85 -6.93
C LEU A 29 3.32 9.20 -7.67
N PRO A 30 3.47 8.03 -8.33
CA PRO A 30 2.39 7.46 -9.15
C PRO A 30 1.35 6.77 -8.27
N GLU A 31 0.19 7.39 -8.12
CA GLU A 31 -0.92 6.89 -7.32
C GLU A 31 -2.07 6.38 -8.20
N ARG A 32 -2.68 5.26 -7.80
CA ARG A 32 -3.95 4.77 -8.33
C ARG A 32 -4.93 4.49 -7.22
N GLU A 33 -6.14 5.03 -7.36
CA GLU A 33 -7.26 4.74 -6.48
C GLU A 33 -8.09 3.58 -7.03
N TYR A 34 -8.46 2.66 -6.14
CA TYR A 34 -9.41 1.59 -6.42
C TYR A 34 -10.61 1.71 -5.48
N THR A 35 -11.81 1.65 -6.06
CA THR A 35 -13.07 1.71 -5.34
C THR A 35 -13.78 0.36 -5.41
N GLU A 36 -14.24 -0.13 -4.27
CA GLU A 36 -14.95 -1.40 -4.16
C GLU A 36 -16.20 -1.41 -5.05
N SER A 37 -16.44 -2.54 -5.72
CA SER A 37 -17.64 -2.78 -6.53
C SER A 37 -18.17 -4.20 -6.33
N GLU A 38 -19.15 -4.61 -7.13
CA GLU A 38 -19.59 -6.01 -7.17
C GLU A 38 -18.45 -6.94 -7.62
N HIS A 39 -17.70 -6.51 -8.62
CA HIS A 39 -16.63 -7.27 -9.28
C HIS A 39 -15.25 -7.02 -8.70
N LEU A 40 -15.07 -5.98 -7.88
CA LEU A 40 -13.79 -5.62 -7.26
C LEU A 40 -13.92 -5.57 -5.74
N LYS A 41 -13.20 -6.46 -5.05
CA LYS A 41 -13.19 -6.53 -3.57
C LYS A 41 -11.82 -6.19 -3.02
N LEU A 42 -11.82 -5.32 -2.01
CA LEU A 42 -10.61 -4.71 -1.46
C LEU A 42 -10.50 -5.04 0.03
N TRP A 43 -9.32 -5.48 0.46
CA TRP A 43 -8.95 -5.56 1.87
C TRP A 43 -7.65 -4.81 2.07
N ALA A 44 -7.51 -4.16 3.22
CA ALA A 44 -6.23 -3.63 3.64
C ALA A 44 -6.12 -3.56 5.16
N ASN A 45 -4.89 -3.44 5.62
CA ASN A 45 -4.61 -3.19 7.04
C ASN A 45 -4.45 -1.69 7.33
N LYS A 46 -3.77 -1.35 8.43
CA LYS A 46 -3.54 0.04 8.82
C LYS A 46 -2.62 0.76 7.83
N SER A 47 -2.72 2.09 7.81
CA SER A 47 -1.81 2.91 7.02
C SER A 47 -0.39 2.92 7.59
N ILE A 48 0.57 3.34 6.77
CA ILE A 48 1.98 3.44 7.14
C ILE A 48 2.16 4.27 8.43
N ILE A 49 1.54 5.45 8.48
CA ILE A 49 1.69 6.37 9.62
C ILE A 49 1.15 5.79 10.93
N GLN A 50 0.21 4.83 10.86
CA GLN A 50 -0.36 4.15 12.03
C GLN A 50 0.55 3.05 12.58
N PHE A 51 1.57 2.62 11.83
CA PHE A 51 2.56 1.63 12.26
C PHE A 51 3.86 2.25 12.78
N ILE A 52 4.18 3.48 12.37
CA ILE A 52 5.41 4.15 12.75
C ILE A 52 5.22 4.86 14.11
N PRO A 53 6.07 4.56 15.12
CA PRO A 53 6.08 5.30 16.38
C PRO A 53 6.31 6.80 16.14
N GLU A 54 5.59 7.66 16.87
CA GLU A 54 5.65 9.12 16.65
C GLU A 54 7.08 9.67 16.70
N LYS A 55 7.87 9.22 17.67
CA LYS A 55 9.28 9.59 17.84
C LYS A 55 10.20 9.16 16.68
N GLU A 56 9.76 8.24 15.81
CA GLU A 56 10.55 7.69 14.70
C GLU A 56 10.05 8.18 13.33
N ARG A 57 8.97 8.97 13.28
CA ARG A 57 8.33 9.38 12.01
C ARG A 57 9.28 10.07 11.04
N GLU A 58 10.15 10.95 11.52
CA GLU A 58 11.13 11.64 10.67
C GLU A 58 12.14 10.67 10.06
N ASN A 59 12.70 9.76 10.88
CA ASN A 59 13.65 8.74 10.41
C ASN A 59 13.03 7.81 9.36
N PHE A 60 11.78 7.41 9.57
CA PHE A 60 11.06 6.60 8.58
C PHE A 60 10.80 7.38 7.30
N ARG A 61 10.31 8.62 7.37
CA ARG A 61 10.12 9.48 6.18
C ARG A 61 11.38 9.56 5.35
N ASP A 62 12.51 9.87 6.00
CA ASP A 62 13.76 10.13 5.30
C ASP A 62 14.30 8.89 4.59
N ARG A 63 14.16 7.71 5.20
CA ARG A 63 14.59 6.45 4.59
C ARG A 63 13.61 5.91 3.56
N TRP A 64 12.29 6.11 3.73
CA TRP A 64 11.27 5.57 2.83
C TRP A 64 11.38 6.11 1.40
N LYS A 65 11.84 7.36 1.26
CA LYS A 65 12.10 8.01 -0.04
C LYS A 65 13.05 7.21 -0.94
N ASN A 66 13.94 6.40 -0.36
CA ASN A 66 14.84 5.53 -1.14
C ASN A 66 14.15 4.31 -1.76
N TYR A 67 12.96 3.95 -1.24
CA TYR A 67 12.23 2.75 -1.65
C TYR A 67 11.01 3.06 -2.51
N GLN A 68 10.41 4.24 -2.36
CA GLN A 68 9.21 4.65 -3.09
C GLN A 68 9.54 5.73 -4.12
N PRO A 69 9.62 5.39 -5.42
CA PRO A 69 9.83 6.38 -6.48
C PRO A 69 8.78 7.49 -6.45
N GLY A 70 9.23 8.73 -6.67
CA GLY A 70 8.40 9.94 -6.66
C GLY A 70 8.00 10.43 -5.25
N LEU A 71 8.34 9.70 -4.19
CA LEU A 71 8.09 10.14 -2.80
C LEU A 71 9.04 11.27 -2.41
N LYS A 72 8.47 12.36 -1.90
CA LYS A 72 9.14 13.60 -1.50
C LYS A 72 8.55 14.07 -0.17
N ASP A 73 9.23 15.00 0.50
CA ASP A 73 8.75 15.49 1.81
C ASP A 73 7.37 16.16 1.70
N GLU A 74 7.13 16.86 0.59
CA GLU A 74 5.88 17.55 0.25
C GLU A 74 4.68 16.60 0.06
N ASN A 75 4.89 15.32 -0.29
CA ASN A 75 3.81 14.34 -0.48
C ASN A 75 3.81 13.19 0.54
N TRP A 76 4.73 13.23 1.52
CA TRP A 76 4.85 12.21 2.57
C TRP A 76 3.59 12.04 3.42
N ASP A 77 2.96 13.14 3.83
CA ASP A 77 1.80 13.06 4.73
C ASP A 77 0.62 12.38 4.04
N ALA A 78 0.33 12.76 2.78
CA ALA A 78 -0.70 12.12 1.98
C ALA A 78 -0.38 10.63 1.76
N PHE A 79 0.85 10.33 1.32
CA PHE A 79 1.31 8.96 1.10
C PHE A 79 1.17 8.10 2.37
N SER A 80 1.72 8.54 3.49
CA SER A 80 1.79 7.74 4.71
C SER A 80 0.42 7.55 5.39
N GLN A 81 -0.53 8.46 5.16
CA GLN A 81 -1.92 8.34 5.62
C GLN A 81 -2.74 7.40 4.74
N ASN A 82 -2.55 7.46 3.42
CA ASN A 82 -3.36 6.71 2.45
C ASN A 82 -2.82 5.29 2.20
N ALA A 83 -1.51 5.16 1.99
CA ALA A 83 -0.85 3.90 1.70
C ALA A 83 -1.02 2.92 2.85
N LYS A 84 -1.38 1.69 2.51
CA LYS A 84 -1.60 0.60 3.46
C LYS A 84 -0.36 -0.29 3.52
N MET A 85 -0.11 -0.87 4.69
CA MET A 85 1.04 -1.77 4.88
C MET A 85 0.89 -3.07 4.08
N VAL A 86 -0.34 -3.56 3.97
CA VAL A 86 -0.74 -4.72 3.16
C VAL A 86 -2.08 -4.42 2.50
N THR A 87 -2.19 -4.68 1.21
CA THR A 87 -3.44 -4.63 0.44
C THR A 87 -3.71 -5.98 -0.24
N VAL A 88 -5.00 -6.27 -0.42
CA VAL A 88 -5.47 -7.40 -1.22
C VAL A 88 -6.55 -6.90 -2.16
N VAL A 89 -6.38 -7.15 -3.44
CA VAL A 89 -7.32 -6.78 -4.50
C VAL A 89 -7.79 -8.06 -5.17
N TRP A 90 -9.10 -8.29 -5.17
CA TRP A 90 -9.71 -9.39 -5.91
C TRP A 90 -10.60 -8.85 -7.02
N THR A 91 -10.48 -9.39 -8.22
CA THR A 91 -11.36 -9.10 -9.37
C THR A 91 -11.82 -10.38 -10.05
N ASP A 92 -13.10 -10.46 -10.45
CA ASP A 92 -13.64 -11.57 -11.25
C ASP A 92 -13.91 -11.23 -12.72
N ASP A 93 -14.16 -9.96 -13.04
CA ASP A 93 -14.47 -9.49 -14.39
C ASP A 93 -13.23 -9.08 -15.20
N GLY A 94 -12.10 -8.95 -14.51
CA GLY A 94 -10.81 -8.58 -15.07
C GLY A 94 -10.54 -7.08 -15.09
N SER A 95 -11.42 -6.23 -14.56
CA SER A 95 -11.05 -4.85 -14.29
C SER A 95 -10.31 -4.76 -12.95
N PRO A 96 -9.14 -4.09 -12.86
CA PRO A 96 -8.47 -3.25 -13.87
C PRO A 96 -7.37 -3.96 -14.70
N SER A 97 -7.09 -5.23 -14.45
CA SER A 97 -5.88 -5.95 -14.93
C SER A 97 -6.03 -6.62 -16.32
N ASN A 98 -7.23 -6.60 -16.91
CA ASN A 98 -7.70 -7.43 -18.02
C ASN A 98 -7.63 -8.96 -17.80
N GLU A 99 -7.40 -9.39 -16.56
CA GLU A 99 -7.25 -10.79 -16.19
C GLU A 99 -8.33 -11.18 -15.18
N LYS A 100 -9.13 -12.19 -15.50
CA LYS A 100 -10.30 -12.58 -14.72
C LYS A 100 -9.91 -13.48 -13.55
N ASN A 101 -10.64 -13.35 -12.45
CA ASN A 101 -10.48 -14.16 -11.24
C ASN A 101 -9.08 -14.05 -10.60
N ILE A 102 -8.50 -12.85 -10.59
CA ILE A 102 -7.24 -12.59 -9.89
C ILE A 102 -7.49 -12.30 -8.42
N LEU A 103 -6.54 -12.76 -7.61
CA LEU A 103 -6.26 -12.22 -6.29
C LEU A 103 -4.82 -11.66 -6.26
N ASP A 104 -4.68 -10.36 -6.10
CA ASP A 104 -3.39 -9.68 -5.94
C ASP A 104 -3.16 -9.36 -4.46
N PHE A 105 -1.97 -9.67 -3.96
CA PHE A 105 -1.53 -9.43 -2.59
C PHE A 105 -0.27 -8.59 -2.61
N ASN A 106 -0.33 -7.40 -2.04
CA ASN A 106 0.80 -6.48 -1.99
C ASN A 106 1.16 -6.15 -0.53
N ALA A 107 2.38 -6.50 -0.12
CA ALA A 107 2.94 -6.20 1.19
C ALA A 107 4.25 -5.40 1.11
N PHE A 108 4.46 -4.67 0.02
CA PHE A 108 5.69 -3.90 -0.20
C PHE A 108 5.99 -2.94 0.96
N ASN A 109 5.01 -2.17 1.39
CA ASN A 109 5.17 -1.21 2.49
C ASN A 109 5.54 -1.88 3.82
N LEU A 110 5.02 -3.09 4.09
CA LEU A 110 5.41 -3.87 5.25
C LEU A 110 6.88 -4.31 5.18
N VAL A 111 7.37 -4.69 4.00
CA VAL A 111 8.78 -5.05 3.80
C VAL A 111 9.68 -3.84 4.02
N VAL A 112 9.34 -2.68 3.43
CA VAL A 112 10.09 -1.42 3.61
C VAL A 112 10.15 -1.02 5.08
N TYR A 113 9.02 -1.09 5.79
CA TYR A 113 8.99 -0.79 7.22
C TYR A 113 9.95 -1.69 8.02
N ASN A 114 9.94 -3.00 7.76
CA ASN A 114 10.79 -3.95 8.48
C ASN A 114 12.28 -3.70 8.17
N GLU A 115 12.61 -3.38 6.93
CA GLU A 115 13.96 -3.03 6.51
C GLU A 115 14.46 -1.77 7.23
N ILE A 116 13.68 -0.68 7.18
CA ILE A 116 14.03 0.57 7.88
C ILE A 116 14.15 0.33 9.38
N LYS A 117 13.25 -0.45 9.98
CA LYS A 117 13.30 -0.80 11.40
C LYS A 117 14.57 -1.57 11.76
N SER A 118 15.02 -2.51 10.92
CA SER A 118 16.29 -3.22 11.12
C SER A 118 17.45 -2.23 11.12
N GLN A 119 17.52 -1.37 10.11
CA GLN A 119 18.58 -0.37 9.99
C GLN A 119 18.64 0.62 11.18
N LEU A 120 17.49 0.94 11.79
CA LEU A 120 17.43 1.80 12.97
C LEU A 120 17.79 1.06 14.27
N SER A 121 17.66 -0.27 14.29
CA SER A 121 18.00 -1.10 15.46
C SER A 121 19.49 -1.48 15.48
N ASP A 122 20.13 -1.46 14.32
CA ASP A 122 21.57 -1.74 14.14
C ASP A 122 22.47 -0.49 14.34
N GLN A 123 21.88 0.64 14.77
CA GLN A 123 22.56 1.91 15.09
C GLN A 123 22.69 2.11 16.60
#